data_AF-A0A383DMQ6-F1
#
_entry.id   AF-A0A383DMQ6-F1
#
_cell.length_a   1.000
_cell.length_b   1.000
_cell.length_c   1.000
_cell.angle_alpha   90.00
_cell.angle_beta   90.00
_cell.angle_gamma   90.00
#
_symmetry.space_group_name_H-M   'P 1'
#
loop_
_entity.id
_entity.type
_entity.pdbx_description
1 polymer ?
#
loop_
_entity_poly.entity_id
_entity_poly.type
_entity_poly.pdbx_seq_one_letter_code
_entity_poly.pdbx_strand_id
1 'polypeptide(L)'
;EKGLLITSITEITLIDDPIPLTAALVSFLAPAFSALPGGLPLRFDLEPQLAPVVTGADGPNGETAELQVAHLLLTVRSNDGSETEHLSFVVDLTVGLNAELDELGQLNFSLGTLDPTLLGVAIIDNPLGVDEASFAGVIQVFLPTLFPEIAASLGAFPLPSLAGLTFSLVEASRNGDFLSLFLSVPKNDDQHAVLFDGLGVVVYETEPGNFSGGHYVQALPTSFETASNAEDNQL
;
A
#
# COMPACT_ATOMS: atom_id res chain seq x y z
N GLU A 1 6.99 17.70 6.28
CA GLU A 1 6.84 16.24 6.11
C GLU A 1 8.23 15.64 6.03
N LYS A 2 8.53 14.61 6.83
CA LYS A 2 9.70 13.77 6.56
C LYS A 2 9.29 12.81 5.43
N GLY A 3 10.16 12.58 4.45
CA GLY A 3 9.86 11.74 3.30
C GLY A 3 9.37 10.34 3.69
N LEU A 4 8.66 9.68 2.77
CA LEU A 4 8.25 8.28 2.87
C LEU A 4 9.45 7.44 3.35
N LEU A 5 9.27 6.59 4.37
CA LEU A 5 10.29 5.73 5.02
C LEU A 5 11.33 6.39 5.94
N ILE A 6 11.26 7.69 6.26
CA ILE A 6 12.14 8.25 7.30
C ILE A 6 11.52 7.98 8.68
N THR A 7 12.05 6.98 9.37
CA THR A 7 11.55 6.57 10.70
C THR A 7 12.69 6.20 11.65
N SER A 8 12.36 6.09 12.93
CA SER A 8 13.29 5.69 13.99
C SER A 8 12.64 4.62 14.87
N ILE A 9 13.33 3.49 15.04
CA ILE A 9 12.88 2.38 15.88
C ILE A 9 13.55 2.48 17.24
N THR A 10 12.75 2.53 18.30
CA THR A 10 13.24 2.46 19.68
C THR A 10 12.77 1.22 20.42
N GLU A 11 11.88 0.43 19.82
CA GLU A 11 11.24 -0.75 20.42
C GLU A 11 11.04 -1.84 19.38
N ILE A 12 11.03 -3.10 19.82
CA ILE A 12 10.69 -4.26 18.98
C ILE A 12 9.59 -5.08 19.64
N THR A 13 8.61 -5.53 18.85
CA THR A 13 7.58 -6.44 19.33
C THR A 13 8.10 -7.87 19.31
N LEU A 14 8.20 -8.50 20.47
CA LEU A 14 8.56 -9.91 20.64
C LEU A 14 7.40 -10.63 21.34
N ILE A 15 6.76 -11.59 20.65
CA ILE A 15 5.69 -12.43 21.20
C ILE A 15 4.52 -11.59 21.79
N ASP A 16 4.23 -10.43 21.18
CA ASP A 16 3.10 -9.51 21.45
C ASP A 16 3.37 -8.27 22.32
N ASP A 17 4.51 -8.17 23.01
CA ASP A 17 4.86 -6.98 23.80
C ASP A 17 5.99 -6.15 23.15
N PRO A 18 5.86 -4.81 23.08
CA PRO A 18 6.95 -3.94 22.66
C PRO A 18 8.04 -3.89 23.74
N ILE A 19 9.27 -4.21 23.35
CA ILE A 19 10.45 -4.23 24.23
C ILE A 19 11.42 -3.14 23.78
N PRO A 20 11.94 -2.31 24.71
CA PRO A 20 12.93 -1.29 24.38
C PRO A 20 14.19 -1.87 23.73
N LEU A 21 14.63 -1.18 22.68
CA LEU A 21 15.87 -1.49 21.99
C LEU A 21 17.05 -1.08 22.88
N THR A 22 17.84 -2.06 23.30
CA THR A 22 19.00 -1.86 24.16
C THR A 22 20.22 -2.57 23.60
N ALA A 23 21.42 -2.13 24.01
CA ALA A 23 22.65 -2.82 23.63
C ALA A 23 22.66 -4.30 24.04
N ALA A 24 22.10 -4.63 25.21
CA ALA A 24 21.94 -6.01 25.64
C ALA A 24 21.05 -6.81 24.68
N LEU A 25 19.91 -6.25 24.25
CA LEU A 25 19.01 -6.91 23.31
C LEU A 25 19.67 -7.17 21.96
N VAL A 26 20.35 -6.17 21.39
CA VAL A 26 21.04 -6.32 20.10
C VAL A 26 22.21 -7.30 20.21
N SER A 27 22.88 -7.36 21.36
CA SER A 27 24.04 -8.25 21.58
C SER A 27 23.71 -9.74 21.51
N PHE A 28 22.44 -10.15 21.66
CA PHE A 28 22.03 -11.54 21.49
C PHE A 28 22.23 -12.04 20.05
N LEU A 29 22.09 -11.16 19.06
CA LEU A 29 22.21 -11.48 17.64
C LEU A 29 23.52 -10.94 17.05
N ALA A 30 24.01 -9.80 17.52
CA ALA A 30 25.27 -9.20 17.11
C ALA A 30 26.21 -9.01 18.32
N PRO A 31 27.02 -10.03 18.68
CA PRO A 31 27.79 -10.05 19.93
C PRO A 31 28.73 -8.87 20.17
N ALA A 32 29.18 -8.19 19.12
CA ALA A 32 30.02 -6.99 19.21
C ALA A 32 29.35 -5.85 20.01
N PHE A 33 28.02 -5.80 20.07
CA PHE A 33 27.28 -4.84 20.90
C PHE A 33 27.47 -5.04 22.41
N SER A 34 28.04 -6.17 22.86
CA SER A 34 28.41 -6.40 24.27
C SER A 34 29.54 -5.49 24.77
N ALA A 35 30.25 -4.80 23.86
CA ALA A 35 31.21 -3.77 24.22
C ALA A 35 30.54 -2.49 24.79
N LEU A 36 29.26 -2.31 24.53
CA LEU A 36 28.47 -1.19 25.06
C LEU A 36 27.83 -1.57 26.41
N PRO A 37 27.50 -0.59 27.28
CA PRO A 37 26.75 -0.86 28.50
C PRO A 37 25.40 -1.51 28.17
N GLY A 38 25.08 -2.68 28.76
CA GLY A 38 23.89 -3.45 28.36
C GLY A 38 22.55 -2.70 28.49
N GLY A 39 22.43 -1.80 29.46
CA GLY A 39 21.26 -0.93 29.64
C GLY A 39 21.23 0.32 28.77
N LEU A 40 22.22 0.52 27.88
CA LEU A 40 22.25 1.64 26.96
C LEU A 40 21.06 1.55 25.99
N PRO A 41 20.14 2.53 25.99
CA PRO A 41 19.06 2.56 25.01
C PRO A 41 19.62 2.87 23.63
N LEU A 42 19.13 2.16 22.62
CA LEU A 42 19.52 2.31 21.23
C LEU A 42 18.31 2.73 20.39
N ARG A 43 18.59 3.32 19.23
CA ARG A 43 17.62 3.68 18.20
C ARG A 43 18.18 3.29 16.84
N PHE A 44 17.35 2.68 15.99
CA PHE A 44 17.70 2.43 14.59
C PHE A 44 17.01 3.50 13.74
N ASP A 45 17.79 4.35 13.11
CA ASP A 45 17.31 5.38 12.21
C ASP A 45 17.33 4.85 10.79
N LEU A 46 16.20 4.93 10.09
CA LEU A 46 16.04 4.50 8.71
C LEU A 46 15.80 5.71 7.82
N GLU A 47 16.55 5.76 6.72
CA GLU A 47 16.45 6.83 5.74
C GLU A 47 16.68 6.29 4.32
N PRO A 48 15.68 6.34 3.42
CA PRO A 48 15.88 5.95 2.04
C PRO A 48 16.80 6.96 1.34
N GLN A 49 17.92 6.48 0.79
CA GLN A 49 18.82 7.32 -0.02
C GLN A 49 18.36 7.39 -1.49
N LEU A 50 17.52 6.44 -1.91
CA LEU A 50 16.89 6.37 -3.22
C LEU A 50 15.38 6.19 -3.06
N ALA A 51 14.62 6.70 -4.03
CA ALA A 51 13.18 6.51 -4.04
C ALA A 51 12.86 5.01 -4.20
N PRO A 52 11.99 4.43 -3.36
CA PRO A 52 11.45 3.10 -3.57
C PRO A 52 10.76 3.00 -4.94
N VAL A 53 10.89 1.83 -5.58
CA VAL A 53 10.32 1.59 -6.91
C VAL A 53 9.38 0.40 -6.84
N VAL A 54 8.13 0.62 -7.23
CA VAL A 54 7.21 -0.47 -7.57
C VAL A 54 7.52 -0.90 -9.00
N THR A 55 7.88 -2.17 -9.19
CA THR A 55 8.27 -2.71 -10.50
C THR A 55 7.08 -3.38 -11.20
N GLY A 56 7.26 -3.74 -12.48
CA GLY A 56 6.28 -4.52 -13.24
C GLY A 56 6.32 -6.03 -12.97
N ALA A 57 7.16 -6.51 -12.04
CA ALA A 57 7.25 -7.92 -11.65
C ALA A 57 6.19 -8.28 -10.59
N ASP A 58 5.88 -9.58 -10.49
CA ASP A 58 5.11 -10.14 -9.39
C ASP A 58 5.93 -10.04 -8.10
N GLY A 59 5.25 -9.88 -6.97
CA GLY A 59 5.91 -9.96 -5.69
C GLY A 59 6.59 -11.33 -5.50
N PRO A 60 7.69 -11.40 -4.73
CA PRO A 60 8.47 -12.62 -4.57
C PRO A 60 7.68 -13.86 -4.15
N ASN A 61 6.57 -13.68 -3.42
CA ASN A 61 5.71 -14.76 -2.93
C ASN A 61 4.33 -14.79 -3.63
N GLY A 62 4.19 -14.14 -4.78
CA GLY A 62 2.94 -14.07 -5.54
C GLY A 62 2.06 -12.86 -5.21
N GLU A 63 2.60 -11.85 -4.51
CA GLU A 63 1.91 -10.57 -4.29
C GLU A 63 1.68 -9.81 -5.62
N THR A 64 0.74 -8.87 -5.62
CA THR A 64 0.29 -8.15 -6.83
C THR A 64 1.42 -7.47 -7.60
N ALA A 65 2.37 -6.89 -6.88
CA ALA A 65 3.54 -6.21 -7.42
C ALA A 65 4.78 -6.43 -6.55
N GLU A 66 5.94 -6.12 -7.10
CA GLU A 66 7.21 -6.10 -6.39
C GLU A 66 7.59 -4.66 -6.02
N LEU A 67 8.01 -4.45 -4.77
CA LEU A 67 8.60 -3.21 -4.27
C LEU A 67 10.10 -3.43 -4.06
N GLN A 68 10.91 -2.64 -4.75
CA GLN A 68 12.36 -2.58 -4.56
C GLN A 68 12.72 -1.34 -3.76
N VAL A 69 13.40 -1.54 -2.64
CA VAL A 69 13.99 -0.46 -1.84
C VAL A 69 15.50 -0.64 -1.88
N ALA A 70 16.16 0.20 -2.67
CA ALA A 70 17.61 0.22 -2.77
C ALA A 70 18.20 1.29 -1.87
N HIS A 71 19.36 1.00 -1.29
CA HIS A 71 20.17 1.94 -0.52
C HIS A 71 19.39 2.57 0.65
N LEU A 72 18.66 1.74 1.40
CA LEU A 72 18.05 2.16 2.66
C LEU A 72 19.16 2.29 3.71
N LEU A 73 19.54 3.52 4.03
CA LEU A 73 20.52 3.77 5.08
C LEU A 73 19.87 3.45 6.43
N LEU A 74 20.53 2.60 7.19
CA LEU A 74 20.17 2.37 8.58
C LEU A 74 21.36 2.67 9.48
N THR A 75 21.09 3.46 10.51
CA THR A 75 22.09 3.90 11.48
C THR A 75 21.67 3.51 12.89
N VAL A 76 22.56 2.85 13.61
CA VAL A 76 22.36 2.51 15.02
C VAL A 76 22.97 3.59 15.89
N ARG A 77 22.13 4.26 16.69
CA ARG A 77 22.55 5.35 17.58
C ARG A 77 22.18 5.11 19.03
N SER A 78 22.93 5.72 19.95
CA SER A 78 22.51 5.86 21.34
C SER A 78 21.25 6.72 21.44
N ASN A 79 20.26 6.26 22.20
CA ASN A 79 19.02 6.98 22.49
C ASN A 79 18.99 7.51 23.95
N ASP A 80 20.15 7.92 24.46
CA ASP A 80 20.35 8.47 25.81
C ASP A 80 20.62 10.00 25.78
N GLY A 81 20.42 10.63 24.61
CA GLY A 81 20.73 12.03 24.35
C GLY A 81 22.15 12.29 23.83
N SER A 82 23.05 11.30 23.84
CA SER A 82 24.39 11.45 23.24
C SER A 82 24.37 11.35 21.71
N GLU A 83 23.37 10.66 21.14
CA GLU A 83 23.21 10.45 19.69
C GLU A 83 24.46 9.81 19.02
N THR A 84 25.27 9.10 19.82
CA THR A 84 26.51 8.45 19.35
C THR A 84 26.16 7.37 18.33
N GLU A 85 26.76 7.44 17.14
CA GLU A 85 26.64 6.41 16.10
C GLU A 85 27.56 5.22 16.43
N HIS A 86 27.00 4.02 16.38
CA HIS A 86 27.70 2.76 16.69
C HIS A 86 27.91 1.88 15.47
N LEU A 87 27.05 2.03 14.46
CA LEU A 87 27.05 1.23 13.25
C LEU A 87 26.19 1.95 12.20
N SER A 88 26.65 1.98 10.95
CA SER A 88 25.82 2.35 9.80
C SER A 88 26.02 1.37 8.65
N PHE A 89 24.94 1.08 7.94
CA PHE A 89 24.92 0.15 6.82
C PHE A 89 23.80 0.54 5.86
N VAL A 90 23.91 0.02 4.65
CA VAL A 90 22.85 0.11 3.65
C VAL A 90 22.17 -1.24 3.54
N VAL A 91 20.87 -1.17 3.31
CA VAL A 91 20.04 -2.32 3.00
C VAL A 91 19.46 -2.16 1.62
N ASP A 92 19.62 -3.19 0.81
CA ASP A 92 18.85 -3.40 -0.40
C ASP A 92 17.83 -4.51 -0.11
N LEU A 93 16.55 -4.27 -0.37
CA LEU A 93 15.52 -5.27 -0.14
C LEU A 93 14.48 -5.26 -1.25
N THR A 94 14.00 -6.45 -1.58
CA THR A 94 12.86 -6.67 -2.46
C THR A 94 11.74 -7.34 -1.66
N VAL A 95 10.55 -6.73 -1.66
CA VAL A 95 9.37 -7.23 -0.95
C VAL A 95 8.15 -7.22 -1.85
N GLY A 96 7.18 -8.08 -1.56
CA GLY A 96 5.90 -8.05 -2.25
C GLY A 96 5.05 -6.86 -1.80
N LEU A 97 4.20 -6.38 -2.70
CA LEU A 97 3.22 -5.33 -2.47
C LEU A 97 1.85 -5.84 -2.95
N ASN A 98 0.89 -5.92 -2.04
CA ASN A 98 -0.51 -6.18 -2.36
C ASN A 98 -1.28 -4.86 -2.38
N ALA A 99 -2.31 -4.82 -3.23
CA ALA A 99 -3.21 -3.68 -3.35
C ALA A 99 -4.65 -4.18 -3.21
N GLU A 100 -5.38 -3.64 -2.25
CA GLU A 100 -6.75 -4.05 -1.91
C GLU A 100 -7.62 -2.81 -1.68
N LEU A 101 -8.94 -2.92 -1.92
CA LEU A 101 -9.88 -1.89 -1.46
C LEU A 101 -10.32 -2.20 -0.03
N ASP A 102 -10.33 -1.19 0.83
CA ASP A 102 -10.96 -1.30 2.14
C ASP A 102 -12.48 -1.18 2.09
N GLU A 103 -13.11 -1.30 3.27
CA GLU A 103 -14.55 -1.16 3.46
C GLU A 103 -15.10 0.22 3.05
N LEU A 104 -14.23 1.23 2.91
CA LEU A 104 -14.56 2.59 2.48
C LEU A 104 -14.29 2.81 0.98
N GLY A 105 -13.86 1.77 0.25
CA GLY A 105 -13.52 1.83 -1.17
C GLY A 105 -12.21 2.55 -1.48
N GLN A 106 -11.31 2.69 -0.50
CA GLN A 106 -9.99 3.27 -0.69
C GLN A 106 -8.97 2.21 -1.05
N LEU A 107 -8.07 2.52 -1.98
CA LEU A 107 -6.96 1.65 -2.34
C LEU A 107 -5.91 1.69 -1.22
N ASN A 108 -5.75 0.56 -0.55
CA ASN A 108 -4.75 0.33 0.48
C ASN A 108 -3.66 -0.61 0.00
N PHE A 109 -2.47 -0.40 0.53
CA PHE A 109 -1.30 -1.21 0.26
C PHE A 109 -0.90 -1.99 1.49
N SER A 110 -0.49 -3.24 1.28
CA SER A 110 0.16 -4.05 2.32
C SER A 110 1.43 -4.67 1.77
N LEU A 111 2.44 -4.79 2.63
CA LEU A 111 3.71 -5.44 2.27
C LEU A 111 3.62 -6.93 2.55
N GLY A 112 4.20 -7.72 1.64
CA GLY A 112 4.39 -9.15 1.79
C GLY A 112 5.46 -9.50 2.83
N THR A 113 5.66 -10.79 3.05
CA THR A 113 6.71 -11.27 3.96
C THR A 113 8.10 -11.03 3.35
N LEU A 114 9.04 -10.56 4.16
CA LEU A 114 10.44 -10.40 3.74
C LEU A 114 11.09 -11.76 3.47
N ASP A 115 11.56 -11.98 2.24
CA ASP A 115 12.43 -13.12 1.92
C ASP A 115 13.89 -12.76 2.28
N PRO A 116 14.54 -13.49 3.21
CA PRO A 116 15.90 -13.20 3.63
C PRO A 116 16.93 -13.36 2.49
N THR A 117 16.61 -14.10 1.42
CA THR A 117 17.49 -14.24 0.25
C THR A 117 17.47 -13.03 -0.67
N LEU A 118 16.46 -12.18 -0.52
CA LEU A 118 16.29 -10.91 -1.25
C LEU A 118 16.71 -9.70 -0.42
N LEU A 119 17.40 -9.94 0.70
CA LEU A 119 17.98 -8.91 1.55
C LEU A 119 19.49 -8.83 1.30
N GLY A 120 19.94 -7.69 0.76
CA GLY A 120 21.34 -7.29 0.71
C GLY A 120 21.66 -6.34 1.86
N VAL A 121 22.79 -6.56 2.53
CA VAL A 121 23.30 -5.67 3.58
C VAL A 121 24.75 -5.34 3.23
N ALA A 122 25.14 -4.08 3.39
CA ALA A 122 26.55 -3.69 3.27
C ALA A 122 26.90 -2.63 4.30
N ILE A 123 28.02 -2.84 5.00
CA ILE A 123 28.47 -1.94 6.07
C ILE A 123 29.07 -0.65 5.50
N ILE A 124 28.70 0.49 6.08
CA ILE A 124 29.30 1.81 5.79
C ILE A 124 30.33 2.18 6.86
N ASP A 125 29.91 2.22 8.12
CA ASP A 125 30.79 2.48 9.27
C ASP A 125 30.52 1.46 10.37
N ASN A 126 31.60 0.96 10.98
CA ASN A 126 31.55 -0.15 11.93
C ASN A 126 32.68 -0.06 12.97
N PRO A 127 32.62 0.94 13.86
CA PRO A 127 33.61 1.10 14.93
C PRO A 127 33.61 -0.07 15.93
N LEU A 128 32.51 -0.81 16.02
CA LEU A 128 32.35 -1.95 16.93
C LEU A 128 32.92 -3.27 16.38
N GLY A 129 33.30 -3.34 15.10
CA GLY A 129 33.78 -4.58 14.48
C GLY A 129 32.70 -5.65 14.39
N VAL A 130 31.45 -5.26 14.18
CA VAL A 130 30.29 -6.14 13.96
C VAL A 130 30.50 -6.96 12.68
N ASP A 131 30.23 -8.26 12.75
CA ASP A 131 30.21 -9.13 11.58
C ASP A 131 28.93 -8.90 10.75
N GLU A 132 29.08 -8.72 9.44
CA GLU A 132 27.98 -8.40 8.52
C GLU A 132 26.91 -9.48 8.50
N ALA A 133 27.30 -10.76 8.53
CA ALA A 133 26.35 -11.86 8.53
C ALA A 133 25.53 -11.92 9.84
N SER A 134 26.18 -11.67 10.98
CA SER A 134 25.52 -11.59 12.28
C SER A 134 24.50 -10.44 12.32
N PHE A 135 24.85 -9.30 11.74
CA PHE A 135 23.97 -8.14 11.71
C PHE A 135 22.86 -8.23 10.65
N ALA A 136 23.09 -8.92 9.53
CA ALA A 136 22.00 -9.27 8.61
C ALA A 136 20.90 -10.06 9.32
N GLY A 137 21.26 -10.96 10.24
CA GLY A 137 20.31 -11.68 11.10
C GLY A 137 19.51 -10.76 12.04
N VAL A 138 20.13 -9.71 12.58
CA VAL A 138 19.41 -8.63 13.29
C VAL A 138 18.37 -8.04 12.33
N ILE A 139 18.80 -7.58 11.17
CA ILE A 139 17.94 -6.85 10.23
C ILE A 139 16.75 -7.67 9.73
N GLN A 140 16.90 -8.98 9.53
CA GLN A 140 15.79 -9.87 9.20
C GLN A 140 14.71 -9.94 10.29
N VAL A 141 15.09 -9.76 11.56
CA VAL A 141 14.16 -9.74 12.69
C VAL A 141 13.49 -8.37 12.84
N PHE A 142 14.25 -7.29 12.64
CA PHE A 142 13.78 -5.91 12.90
C PHE A 142 13.01 -5.29 11.73
N LEU A 143 13.39 -5.53 10.47
CA LEU A 143 12.71 -4.89 9.33
C LEU A 143 11.22 -5.25 9.22
N PRO A 144 10.78 -6.51 9.40
CA PRO A 144 9.36 -6.84 9.29
C PRO A 144 8.46 -6.09 10.28
N THR A 145 8.99 -5.66 11.44
CA THR A 145 8.19 -4.90 12.41
C THR A 145 7.86 -3.50 11.92
N LEU A 146 8.59 -3.00 10.93
CA LEU A 146 8.33 -1.70 10.29
C LEU A 146 7.32 -1.78 9.16
N PHE A 147 7.06 -2.97 8.62
CA PHE A 147 6.24 -3.10 7.42
C PHE A 147 4.84 -2.51 7.58
N PRO A 148 4.16 -2.65 8.73
CA PRO A 148 2.89 -1.97 8.96
C PRO A 148 3.00 -0.44 8.90
N GLU A 149 4.05 0.16 9.47
CA GLU A 149 4.27 1.62 9.43
C GLU A 149 4.62 2.09 8.02
N ILE A 150 5.44 1.32 7.31
CA ILE A 150 5.79 1.58 5.91
C ILE A 150 4.53 1.51 5.03
N ALA A 151 3.74 0.45 5.16
CA ALA A 151 2.48 0.27 4.44
C ALA A 151 1.50 1.41 4.74
N ALA A 152 1.36 1.80 6.02
CA ALA A 152 0.55 2.94 6.40
C ALA A 152 1.06 4.26 5.80
N SER A 153 2.37 4.42 5.68
CA SER A 153 2.99 5.61 5.07
C SER A 153 2.78 5.70 3.56
N LEU A 154 2.60 4.57 2.86
CA LEU A 154 2.21 4.56 1.43
C LEU A 154 0.83 5.20 1.21
N GLY A 155 0.00 5.22 2.26
CA GLY A 155 -1.27 5.92 2.29
C GLY A 155 -2.40 5.18 1.58
N ALA A 156 -3.61 5.61 1.89
CA ALA A 156 -4.83 5.17 1.23
C ALA A 156 -5.17 6.16 0.11
N PHE A 157 -5.41 5.65 -1.10
CA PHE A 157 -5.80 6.49 -2.22
C PHE A 157 -7.31 6.42 -2.41
N PRO A 158 -8.05 7.55 -2.29
CA PRO A 158 -9.46 7.55 -2.62
C PRO A 158 -9.61 7.33 -4.12
N LEU A 159 -10.42 6.35 -4.51
CA LEU A 159 -10.81 6.21 -5.90
C LEU A 159 -11.65 7.42 -6.33
N PRO A 160 -11.43 7.98 -7.53
CA PRO A 160 -12.22 9.09 -8.02
C PRO A 160 -13.70 8.68 -8.10
N SER A 161 -14.58 9.51 -7.54
CA SER A 161 -16.02 9.26 -7.64
C SER A 161 -16.47 9.49 -9.09
N LEU A 162 -16.89 8.42 -9.75
CA LEU A 162 -17.46 8.51 -11.09
C LEU A 162 -18.97 8.76 -10.94
N ALA A 163 -19.38 10.03 -10.99
CA ALA A 163 -20.78 10.46 -11.06
C ALA A 163 -21.71 9.91 -9.94
N GLY A 164 -21.17 9.66 -8.74
CA GLY A 164 -21.96 9.16 -7.60
C GLY A 164 -22.25 7.65 -7.62
N LEU A 165 -21.57 6.90 -8.51
CA LEU A 165 -21.63 5.45 -8.51
C LEU A 165 -20.82 4.86 -7.35
N THR A 166 -21.40 3.89 -6.66
CA THR A 166 -20.69 3.03 -5.71
C THR A 166 -20.00 1.92 -6.49
N PHE A 167 -18.78 1.56 -6.14
CA PHE A 167 -18.01 0.49 -6.80
C PHE A 167 -17.70 -0.63 -5.82
N SER A 168 -17.60 -1.85 -6.31
CA SER A 168 -16.92 -2.94 -5.61
C SER A 168 -15.70 -3.39 -6.40
N LEU A 169 -14.58 -3.67 -5.74
CA LEU A 169 -13.41 -4.27 -6.38
C LEU A 169 -13.76 -5.69 -6.80
N VAL A 170 -13.58 -5.98 -8.09
CA VAL A 170 -13.66 -7.35 -8.62
C VAL A 170 -12.28 -7.98 -8.58
N GLU A 171 -11.28 -7.22 -9.04
CA GLU A 171 -9.91 -7.69 -9.16
C GLU A 171 -8.97 -6.48 -9.16
N ALA A 172 -7.90 -6.56 -8.38
CA ALA A 172 -6.73 -5.72 -8.58
C ALA A 172 -5.65 -6.61 -9.22
N SER A 173 -5.24 -6.29 -10.44
CA SER A 173 -4.24 -7.07 -11.14
C SER A 173 -3.36 -6.20 -12.02
N ARG A 174 -2.25 -6.78 -12.44
CA ARG A 174 -1.27 -6.09 -13.25
C ARG A 174 -1.66 -6.13 -14.73
N ASN A 175 -1.39 -5.04 -15.44
CA ASN A 175 -1.39 -4.98 -16.88
C ASN A 175 -0.11 -4.28 -17.38
N GLY A 176 0.97 -5.05 -17.53
CA GLY A 176 2.29 -4.53 -17.87
C GLY A 176 2.86 -3.67 -16.74
N ASP A 177 3.16 -2.40 -17.03
CA ASP A 177 3.75 -1.46 -16.07
C ASP A 177 2.71 -0.73 -15.20
N PHE A 178 1.43 -1.11 -15.30
CA PHE A 178 0.33 -0.46 -14.57
C PHE A 178 -0.42 -1.44 -13.67
N LEU A 179 -0.81 -0.96 -12.50
CA LEU A 179 -1.83 -1.61 -11.69
C LEU A 179 -3.21 -1.28 -12.30
N SER A 180 -3.97 -2.31 -12.64
CA SER A 180 -5.32 -2.22 -13.14
C SER A 180 -6.30 -2.65 -12.06
N LEU A 181 -7.30 -1.80 -11.81
CA LEU A 181 -8.41 -2.13 -10.92
C LEU A 181 -9.64 -2.41 -11.78
N PHE A 182 -10.12 -3.64 -11.72
CA PHE A 182 -11.40 -4.03 -12.31
C PHE A 182 -12.47 -3.82 -11.25
N LEU A 183 -13.37 -2.89 -11.53
CA LEU A 183 -14.45 -2.50 -10.62
C LEU A 183 -15.78 -2.98 -11.19
N SER A 184 -16.65 -3.47 -10.32
CA SER A 184 -18.06 -3.70 -10.63
C SER A 184 -18.86 -2.51 -10.14
N VAL A 185 -19.79 -2.06 -10.99
CA VAL A 185 -20.86 -1.17 -10.57
C VAL A 185 -22.03 -2.07 -10.21
N PRO A 186 -22.42 -2.18 -8.93
CA PRO A 186 -23.60 -2.93 -8.57
C PRO A 186 -24.79 -2.30 -9.29
N LYS A 187 -25.59 -3.16 -9.91
CA LYS A 187 -26.85 -2.76 -10.52
C LYS A 187 -27.71 -2.09 -9.46
N ASN A 188 -28.12 -0.85 -9.73
CA ASN A 188 -29.12 -0.20 -8.89
C ASN A 188 -30.49 -0.71 -9.34
N ASP A 189 -31.08 -1.62 -8.57
CA ASP A 189 -32.39 -2.20 -8.87
C ASP A 189 -33.53 -1.17 -8.84
N ASP A 190 -33.29 0.01 -8.22
CA ASP A 190 -34.22 1.14 -8.19
C ASP A 190 -34.07 2.06 -9.43
N GLN A 191 -33.05 1.87 -10.26
CA GLN A 191 -32.83 2.67 -11.47
C GLN A 191 -33.22 1.88 -12.72
N HIS A 192 -34.21 2.42 -13.43
CA HIS A 192 -34.62 1.91 -14.74
C HIS A 192 -33.76 2.52 -15.85
N ALA A 193 -33.42 1.71 -16.85
CA ALA A 193 -32.88 2.26 -18.08
C ALA A 193 -34.00 3.00 -18.82
N VAL A 194 -33.75 4.26 -19.16
CA VAL A 194 -34.70 5.13 -19.86
C VAL A 194 -34.11 5.50 -21.22
N LEU A 195 -34.85 5.24 -22.30
CA LEU A 195 -34.49 5.63 -23.65
C LEU A 195 -35.49 6.64 -24.19
N PHE A 196 -35.00 7.77 -24.70
CA PHE A 196 -35.77 8.63 -25.57
C PHE A 196 -35.43 8.32 -27.03
N ASP A 197 -36.40 7.85 -27.81
CA ASP A 197 -36.19 7.41 -29.20
C ASP A 197 -36.70 8.42 -30.24
N GLY A 198 -37.12 9.61 -29.79
CA GLY A 198 -37.71 10.66 -30.62
C GLY A 198 -39.24 10.54 -30.79
N LEU A 199 -39.85 9.41 -30.44
CA LEU A 199 -41.30 9.22 -30.44
C LEU A 199 -41.88 9.21 -29.01
N GLY A 200 -41.09 8.81 -28.02
CA GLY A 200 -41.47 8.87 -26.61
C GLY A 200 -40.35 8.43 -25.69
N VAL A 201 -40.69 8.29 -24.40
CA VAL A 201 -39.78 7.77 -23.39
C VAL A 201 -40.14 6.32 -23.11
N VAL A 202 -39.19 5.41 -23.33
CA VAL A 202 -39.30 3.98 -23.04
C VAL A 202 -38.55 3.66 -21.76
N VAL A 203 -39.23 3.03 -20.82
CA VAL A 203 -38.65 2.54 -19.56
C VAL A 203 -38.49 1.03 -19.66
N TYR A 204 -37.27 0.55 -19.46
CA TYR A 204 -36.97 -0.88 -19.46
C TYR A 204 -37.04 -1.46 -18.05
N GLU A 205 -37.54 -2.70 -17.97
CA GLU A 205 -37.48 -3.48 -16.75
C GLU A 205 -36.02 -3.84 -16.43
N THR A 206 -35.70 -3.86 -15.14
CA THR A 206 -34.34 -4.01 -14.63
C THR A 206 -33.91 -5.48 -14.70
N GLU A 207 -33.91 -6.12 -15.87
CA GLU A 207 -33.26 -7.44 -16.02
C GLU A 207 -31.82 -7.28 -16.54
N PRO A 208 -30.82 -7.94 -15.91
CA PRO A 208 -29.42 -7.80 -16.30
C PRO A 208 -29.20 -8.23 -17.76
N GLY A 209 -28.62 -7.34 -18.57
CA GLY A 209 -28.11 -7.66 -19.91
C GLY A 209 -29.16 -7.78 -21.01
N ASN A 210 -30.42 -7.42 -20.75
CA ASN A 210 -31.47 -7.45 -21.76
C ASN A 210 -32.33 -6.18 -21.71
N PHE A 211 -32.33 -5.37 -22.78
CA PHE A 211 -33.28 -4.28 -22.98
C PHE A 211 -34.63 -4.85 -23.47
N SER A 212 -35.17 -5.83 -22.76
CA SER A 212 -36.46 -6.46 -23.04
C SER A 212 -37.54 -5.90 -22.12
N GLY A 213 -38.81 -5.97 -22.54
CA GLY A 213 -39.92 -5.52 -21.69
C GLY A 213 -40.09 -4.00 -21.58
N GLY A 214 -39.44 -3.23 -22.47
CA GLY A 214 -39.60 -1.78 -22.50
C GLY A 214 -41.06 -1.35 -22.72
N HIS A 215 -41.56 -0.44 -21.89
CA HIS A 215 -42.88 0.14 -22.05
C HIS A 215 -42.81 1.66 -22.15
N TYR A 216 -43.67 2.24 -22.98
CA TYR A 216 -43.76 3.68 -23.12
C TYR A 216 -44.41 4.31 -21.90
N VAL A 217 -43.83 5.41 -21.43
CA VAL A 217 -44.46 6.27 -20.42
C VAL A 217 -45.72 6.88 -21.04
N GLN A 218 -46.89 6.51 -20.53
CA GLN A 218 -48.18 6.92 -21.11
C GLN A 218 -48.59 8.36 -20.77
N ALA A 219 -47.90 9.02 -19.83
CA ALA A 219 -48.26 10.32 -19.29
C ALA A 219 -47.09 11.33 -19.40
N LEU A 220 -46.52 11.47 -20.60
CA LEU A 220 -45.55 12.53 -20.83
C LEU A 220 -46.22 13.91 -20.66
N PRO A 221 -45.55 14.89 -20.02
CA PRO A 221 -46.05 16.24 -19.92
C PRO A 221 -46.42 16.80 -21.30
N THR A 222 -47.45 17.65 -21.38
CA THR A 222 -47.85 18.27 -22.66
C THR A 222 -46.78 19.18 -23.26
N SER A 223 -45.76 19.55 -22.47
CA SER A 223 -44.58 20.30 -22.90
C SER A 223 -43.45 19.41 -23.43
N PHE A 224 -43.61 18.08 -23.41
CA PHE A 224 -42.60 17.14 -23.87
C PHE A 224 -42.73 16.92 -25.38
N GLU A 225 -41.69 17.25 -26.12
CA GLU A 225 -41.64 17.19 -27.58
C GLU A 225 -41.49 15.74 -28.05
N THR A 226 -42.41 15.27 -28.91
CA THR A 226 -42.42 13.91 -29.48
C THR A 226 -42.61 13.97 -31.00
N ALA A 227 -41.53 14.12 -31.75
CA ALA A 227 -41.50 14.06 -33.21
C ALA A 227 -40.05 14.01 -33.73
N SER A 228 -39.88 13.67 -35.01
CA SER A 228 -38.57 13.67 -35.69
C SER A 228 -37.89 15.05 -35.77
N ASN A 229 -38.59 16.12 -35.40
CA ASN A 229 -38.11 17.49 -35.34
C ASN A 229 -38.12 18.06 -33.90
N ALA A 230 -38.22 17.21 -32.88
CA ALA A 230 -38.03 17.64 -31.49
C ALA A 230 -36.59 18.16 -31.32
N GLU A 231 -36.45 19.35 -30.73
CA GLU A 231 -35.15 20.03 -30.63
C GLU A 231 -34.59 19.98 -29.20
N ASP A 232 -35.44 20.04 -28.16
CA ASP A 232 -34.96 19.99 -26.78
C ASP A 232 -36.07 19.56 -25.78
N ASN A 233 -35.83 18.45 -25.09
CA ASN A 233 -36.61 18.04 -23.91
C ASN A 233 -35.73 18.29 -22.68
N GLN A 234 -35.70 19.53 -22.20
CA GLN A 234 -34.97 19.85 -20.96
C GLN A 234 -35.66 19.13 -19.78
N LEU A 235 -34.98 18.12 -19.24
CA LEU A 235 -35.31 17.44 -17.98
C LEU A 235 -34.82 18.26 -16.79
#